data_AF-A0A843GVY1-F1
#
_entry.id   AF-A0A843GVY1-F1
#
_cell.length_a   1.000
_cell.length_b   1.000
_cell.length_c   1.000
_cell.angle_alpha   90.00
_cell.angle_beta   90.00
_cell.angle_gamma   90.00
#
_symmetry.space_group_name_H-M   'P 1'
#
loop_
_entity.id
_entity.type
_entity.pdbx_description
1 polymer ?
#
loop_
_entity_poly.entity_id
_entity_poly.type
_entity_poly.pdbx_seq_one_letter_code
_entity_poly.pdbx_strand_id
1 'polypeptide(L)'
;MTFCISDLCCQKLKKDNAHKWQEESGRTITMTGIRAEEGGMRTQGGCTVFDEDKLVKFHPLKVVDENWENEFIKRYNIKLCKLYSPPYNFKRTGCRGCPFALDLQEQLDKMKEFLPLEEKACEMLWEPVYSEYRRLGYRLKKKSNQISLFDYKGE
;
A
#
# COMPACT_ATOMS: atom_id res chain seq x y z
N MET A 1 22.45 -5.70 2.20
CA MET A 1 21.74 -6.11 3.42
C MET A 1 20.45 -6.79 2.98
N THR A 2 20.34 -8.10 3.13
CA THR A 2 19.18 -8.87 2.66
C THR A 2 18.31 -9.16 3.87
N PHE A 3 17.12 -8.56 3.92
CA PHE A 3 16.14 -8.86 4.96
C PHE A 3 15.52 -10.23 4.70
N CYS A 4 15.26 -11.00 5.75
CA CYS A 4 14.50 -12.26 5.66
C CYS A 4 13.00 -11.98 5.49
N ILE A 5 12.64 -11.29 4.41
CA ILE A 5 11.27 -11.04 4.02
C ILE A 5 11.07 -11.45 2.56
N SER A 6 9.99 -12.18 2.32
CA SER A 6 9.61 -12.62 0.98
C SER A 6 8.42 -11.82 0.47
N ASP A 7 8.42 -11.54 -0.83
CA ASP A 7 7.28 -10.98 -1.56
C ASP A 7 6.29 -12.06 -2.04
N LEU A 8 6.51 -13.33 -1.68
CA LEU A 8 5.64 -14.45 -2.03
C LEU A 8 4.20 -14.24 -1.58
N CYS A 9 3.93 -13.47 -0.52
CA CYS A 9 2.56 -13.13 -0.13
C CYS A 9 1.82 -12.35 -1.24
N CYS A 10 2.50 -11.42 -1.94
CA CYS A 10 1.93 -10.70 -3.06
C CYS A 10 1.72 -11.62 -4.27
N GLN A 11 2.64 -12.55 -4.51
CA GLN A 11 2.51 -13.52 -5.60
C GLN A 11 1.33 -14.46 -5.34
N LYS A 12 1.35 -15.20 -4.22
CA LYS A 12 0.40 -16.26 -3.88
C LYS A 12 -0.99 -15.73 -3.57
N LEU A 13 -1.11 -14.63 -2.84
CA LEU A 13 -2.43 -14.15 -2.41
C LEU A 13 -3.10 -13.22 -3.42
N LYS A 14 -2.34 -12.60 -4.34
CA LYS A 14 -2.87 -11.62 -5.29
C LYS A 14 -2.71 -12.05 -6.74
N LYS A 15 -1.47 -12.20 -7.21
CA LYS A 15 -1.20 -12.41 -8.64
C LYS A 15 -1.67 -13.78 -9.12
N ASP A 16 -1.31 -14.85 -8.41
CA ASP A 16 -1.69 -16.22 -8.77
C ASP A 16 -3.22 -16.36 -8.78
N ASN A 17 -3.91 -15.80 -7.78
CA ASN A 17 -5.37 -15.80 -7.72
C ASN A 17 -6.01 -14.99 -8.87
N ALA A 18 -5.45 -13.83 -9.21
CA ALA A 18 -5.93 -13.03 -10.33
C ALA A 18 -5.75 -13.76 -11.68
N HIS A 19 -4.61 -14.42 -11.90
CA HIS A 19 -4.36 -15.22 -13.09
C HIS A 19 -5.30 -16.42 -13.17
N LYS A 20 -5.51 -17.13 -12.06
CA LYS A 20 -6.48 -18.23 -12.00
C LYS A 20 -7.89 -17.76 -12.39
N TRP A 21 -8.35 -16.63 -11.86
CA TRP A 21 -9.64 -16.06 -12.24
C TRP A 21 -9.68 -15.60 -13.71
N GLN A 22 -8.57 -15.08 -14.22
CA GLN A 22 -8.43 -14.71 -15.63
C GLN A 22 -8.66 -15.91 -16.55
N GLU A 23 -8.03 -17.06 -16.23
CA GLU A 23 -8.19 -18.33 -16.93
C GLU A 23 -9.62 -18.86 -16.83
N GLU A 24 -10.16 -18.95 -15.62
CA GLU A 24 -11.52 -19.46 -15.36
C GLU A 24 -12.62 -18.63 -16.03
N SER A 25 -12.40 -17.32 -16.15
CA SER A 25 -13.41 -16.39 -16.63
C SER A 25 -13.29 -16.05 -18.13
N GLY A 26 -12.21 -16.50 -18.79
CA GLY A 26 -11.93 -16.22 -20.20
C GLY A 26 -11.63 -14.75 -20.53
N ARG A 27 -11.43 -13.89 -19.52
CA ARG A 27 -11.16 -12.47 -19.72
C ARG A 27 -9.68 -12.25 -20.01
N THR A 28 -9.34 -11.97 -21.25
CA THR A 28 -7.94 -11.90 -21.70
C THR A 28 -7.28 -10.52 -21.53
N ILE A 29 -8.06 -9.45 -21.34
CA ILE A 29 -7.55 -8.08 -21.19
C ILE A 29 -7.62 -7.66 -19.72
N THR A 30 -6.47 -7.37 -19.13
CA THR A 30 -6.39 -6.84 -17.76
C THR A 30 -6.57 -5.32 -17.75
N MET A 31 -7.61 -4.83 -17.07
CA MET A 31 -7.81 -3.41 -16.84
C MET A 31 -7.30 -2.98 -15.46
N THR A 32 -6.50 -1.92 -15.38
CA THR A 32 -6.05 -1.36 -14.09
C THR A 32 -6.12 0.16 -14.07
N GLY A 33 -6.30 0.73 -12.87
CA GLY A 33 -6.31 2.18 -12.64
C GLY A 33 -4.92 2.79 -12.44
N ILE A 34 -3.87 2.25 -13.07
CA ILE A 34 -2.52 2.82 -12.93
C ILE A 34 -2.47 4.18 -13.63
N ARG A 35 -2.00 5.20 -12.91
CA ARG A 35 -1.69 6.52 -13.47
C ARG A 35 -0.19 6.75 -13.57
N ALA A 36 0.24 7.49 -14.60
CA ALA A 36 1.66 7.84 -14.76
C ALA A 36 2.17 8.77 -13.67
N GLU A 37 1.33 9.69 -13.17
CA GLU A 37 1.67 10.64 -12.11
C GLU A 37 1.97 9.97 -10.76
N GLU A 38 1.55 8.71 -10.54
CA GLU A 38 1.93 7.93 -9.36
C GLU A 38 3.44 7.61 -9.30
N GLY A 39 4.18 7.85 -10.39
CA GLY A 39 5.64 7.76 -10.43
C GLY A 39 6.21 6.34 -10.38
N GLY A 40 7.54 6.26 -10.28
CA GLY A 40 8.29 5.00 -10.26
C GLY A 40 8.06 4.18 -11.54
N MET A 41 7.89 2.87 -11.40
CA MET A 41 7.63 1.98 -12.55
C MET A 41 6.29 2.27 -13.26
N ARG A 42 5.40 3.08 -12.67
CA ARG A 42 4.10 3.40 -13.25
C ARG A 42 4.17 4.47 -14.33
N THR A 43 5.31 5.14 -14.51
CA THR A 43 5.52 6.05 -15.65
C THR A 43 5.74 5.29 -16.96
N GLN A 44 6.21 4.03 -16.88
CA GLN A 44 6.56 3.20 -18.02
C GLN A 44 5.32 2.68 -18.76
N GLY A 45 5.40 2.57 -20.09
CA GLY A 45 4.32 2.05 -20.94
C GLY A 45 3.17 3.05 -21.20
N GLY A 46 2.24 2.68 -22.06
CA GLY A 46 1.09 3.51 -22.47
C GLY A 46 -0.25 3.10 -21.85
N CYS A 47 -1.34 3.67 -22.37
CA CYS A 47 -2.71 3.27 -22.02
C CYS A 47 -3.00 1.83 -22.45
N THR A 48 -2.40 1.34 -23.52
CA THR A 48 -2.60 -0.01 -24.06
C THR A 48 -1.28 -0.76 -24.08
N VAL A 49 -1.30 -2.02 -23.66
CA VAL A 49 -0.15 -2.92 -23.72
C VAL A 49 -0.52 -4.13 -24.56
N PHE A 50 0.29 -4.39 -25.58
CA PHE A 50 0.13 -5.51 -26.49
C PHE A 50 1.18 -6.58 -26.20
N ASP A 51 0.77 -7.83 -26.37
CA ASP A 51 1.64 -8.98 -26.48
C ASP A 51 1.46 -9.52 -27.90
N GLU A 52 2.52 -9.42 -28.71
CA GLU A 52 2.43 -9.50 -30.17
C GLU A 52 1.35 -8.52 -30.70
N ASP A 53 0.32 -9.02 -31.35
CA ASP A 53 -0.81 -8.24 -31.88
C ASP A 53 -2.05 -8.26 -30.97
N LYS A 54 -1.97 -8.88 -29.79
CA LYS A 54 -3.11 -9.02 -28.87
C LYS A 54 -3.02 -8.00 -27.75
N LEU A 55 -4.09 -7.24 -27.57
CA LEU A 55 -4.22 -6.35 -26.40
C LEU A 55 -4.30 -7.22 -25.13
N VAL A 56 -3.34 -7.03 -24.22
CA VAL A 56 -3.28 -7.80 -22.95
C VAL A 56 -3.57 -6.93 -21.73
N LYS A 57 -3.28 -5.62 -21.79
CA LYS A 57 -3.60 -4.69 -20.69
C LYS A 57 -4.12 -3.36 -21.19
N PHE A 58 -5.03 -2.79 -20.43
CA PHE A 58 -5.59 -1.46 -20.67
C PHE A 58 -5.61 -0.63 -19.38
N HIS A 59 -4.98 0.53 -19.43
CA HIS A 59 -4.78 1.49 -18.35
C HIS A 59 -5.50 2.81 -18.70
N PRO A 60 -6.83 2.88 -18.58
CA PRO A 60 -7.60 4.04 -19.04
C PRO A 60 -7.22 5.35 -18.34
N LEU A 61 -6.74 5.27 -17.09
CA LEU A 61 -6.35 6.44 -16.30
C LEU A 61 -4.89 6.83 -16.46
N LYS A 62 -4.14 6.20 -17.38
CA LYS A 62 -2.69 6.38 -17.47
C LYS A 62 -2.25 7.84 -17.59
N VAL A 63 -2.97 8.62 -18.39
CA VAL A 63 -2.68 10.03 -18.69
C VAL A 63 -3.42 11.01 -17.79
N VAL A 64 -4.24 10.50 -16.86
CA VAL A 64 -5.07 11.31 -15.97
C VAL A 64 -4.21 11.81 -14.81
N ASP A 65 -4.27 13.11 -14.54
CA ASP A 65 -3.64 13.73 -13.38
C ASP A 65 -4.55 13.75 -12.13
N GLU A 66 -3.98 14.10 -10.99
CA GLU A 66 -4.64 14.15 -9.68
C GLU A 66 -5.76 15.19 -9.67
N ASN A 67 -5.57 16.34 -10.32
CA ASN A 67 -6.58 17.39 -10.39
C ASN A 67 -7.82 16.91 -11.15
N TRP A 68 -7.62 16.29 -12.31
CA TRP A 68 -8.70 15.74 -13.11
C TRP A 68 -9.43 14.62 -12.37
N GLU A 69 -8.70 13.70 -11.72
CA GLU A 69 -9.30 12.63 -10.92
C GLU A 69 -10.18 13.20 -9.80
N ASN A 70 -9.69 14.20 -9.07
CA ASN A 70 -10.43 14.85 -7.99
C ASN A 70 -11.69 15.55 -8.51
N GLU A 71 -11.60 16.29 -9.61
CA GLU A 71 -12.76 16.92 -10.24
C GLU A 71 -13.76 15.89 -10.77
N PHE A 72 -13.29 14.77 -11.32
CA PHE A 72 -14.15 13.69 -11.78
C PHE A 72 -14.91 13.05 -10.61
N ILE A 73 -14.20 12.74 -9.51
CA ILE A 73 -14.79 12.19 -8.28
C ILE A 73 -15.87 13.13 -7.74
N LYS A 74 -15.58 14.43 -7.68
CA LYS A 74 -16.51 15.45 -7.18
C LYS A 74 -17.73 15.61 -8.11
N ARG A 75 -17.50 15.75 -9.42
CA ARG A 75 -18.56 15.95 -10.43
C ARG A 75 -19.57 14.81 -10.42
N TYR A 76 -19.10 13.58 -10.27
CA TYR A 76 -19.96 12.39 -10.29
C TYR A 76 -20.31 11.86 -8.90
N ASN A 77 -19.95 12.59 -7.83
CA ASN A 77 -20.18 12.19 -6.45
C ASN A 77 -19.75 10.75 -6.15
N ILE A 78 -18.55 10.38 -6.62
CA ILE A 78 -18.00 9.04 -6.46
C ILE A 78 -17.65 8.83 -4.98
N LYS A 79 -18.25 7.82 -4.37
CA LYS A 79 -18.00 7.47 -2.98
C LYS A 79 -16.64 6.78 -2.83
N LEU A 80 -15.72 7.43 -2.13
CA LEU A 80 -14.43 6.85 -1.78
C LEU A 80 -14.47 6.12 -0.42
N CYS A 81 -13.48 5.26 -0.20
CA CYS A 81 -13.25 4.67 1.12
C CYS A 81 -12.93 5.77 2.14
N LYS A 82 -13.48 5.64 3.36
CA LYS A 82 -13.29 6.61 4.46
C LYS A 82 -11.82 6.83 4.82
N LEU A 83 -10.96 5.85 4.56
CA LEU A 83 -9.52 5.92 4.81
C LEU A 83 -8.82 7.02 3.99
N TYR A 84 -9.39 7.47 2.88
CA TYR A 84 -8.85 8.57 2.06
C TYR A 84 -9.21 9.95 2.61
N SER A 85 -10.08 10.03 3.61
CA SER A 85 -10.60 11.30 4.18
C SER A 85 -10.12 11.50 5.62
N PRO A 86 -10.27 12.72 6.18
CA PRO A 86 -10.00 12.95 7.59
C PRO A 86 -10.76 11.98 8.52
N PRO A 87 -10.14 11.54 9.63
CA PRO A 87 -8.80 11.93 10.10
C PRO A 87 -7.64 11.12 9.48
N TYR A 88 -7.92 10.04 8.75
CA TYR A 88 -6.90 9.09 8.28
C TYR A 88 -5.99 9.65 7.18
N ASN A 89 -6.58 10.30 6.17
CA ASN A 89 -5.86 10.94 5.06
C ASN A 89 -4.79 10.02 4.42
N PHE A 90 -5.11 8.74 4.19
CA PHE A 90 -4.20 7.86 3.46
C PHE A 90 -4.21 8.27 1.99
N LYS A 91 -3.03 8.42 1.38
CA LYS A 91 -2.92 8.70 -0.07
C LYS A 91 -3.18 7.46 -0.91
N ARG A 92 -2.79 6.30 -0.39
CA ARG A 92 -2.97 4.98 -1.03
C ARG A 92 -3.17 3.93 0.03
N THR A 93 -4.06 2.98 -0.25
CA THR A 93 -4.26 1.81 0.61
C THR A 93 -3.66 0.55 -0.01
N GLY A 94 -3.10 -0.32 0.82
CA GLY A 94 -2.50 -1.59 0.42
C GLY A 94 -2.75 -2.69 1.44
N CYS A 95 -1.86 -3.68 1.49
CA CYS A 95 -1.90 -4.67 2.56
C CYS A 95 -1.55 -3.98 3.89
N ARG A 96 -2.37 -4.21 4.92
CA ARG A 96 -2.24 -3.58 6.21
C ARG A 96 -0.92 -3.96 6.89
N GLY A 97 -0.13 -2.97 7.28
CA GLY A 97 1.19 -3.19 7.90
C GLY A 97 2.17 -3.94 7.00
N CYS A 98 2.03 -3.84 5.68
CA CYS A 98 2.98 -4.50 4.78
C CYS A 98 4.39 -3.97 5.03
N PRO A 99 5.40 -4.81 5.32
CA PRO A 99 6.76 -4.31 5.55
C PRO A 99 7.37 -3.68 4.28
N PHE A 100 6.82 -3.99 3.10
CA PHE A 100 7.18 -3.36 1.83
C PHE A 100 6.54 -1.97 1.60
N ALA A 101 5.71 -1.45 2.50
CA ALA A 101 5.22 -0.07 2.43
C ALA A 101 6.36 0.94 2.69
N LEU A 102 6.46 1.98 1.86
CA LEU A 102 7.52 3.00 1.96
C LEU A 102 7.28 3.94 3.15
N ASP A 103 6.00 4.24 3.40
CA ASP A 103 5.45 5.10 4.44
C ASP A 103 5.00 4.29 5.67
N LEU A 104 5.56 3.10 5.89
CA LEU A 104 5.12 2.14 6.90
C LEU A 104 4.99 2.77 8.31
N GLN A 105 6.00 3.54 8.74
CA GLN A 105 5.97 4.21 10.05
C GLN A 105 4.76 5.15 10.17
N GLU A 106 4.53 6.00 9.18
CA GLU A 106 3.40 6.95 9.19
C GLU A 106 2.05 6.22 9.18
N GLN A 107 1.96 5.11 8.45
CA GLN A 107 0.75 4.29 8.44
C GLN A 107 0.48 3.68 9.81
N LEU A 108 1.51 3.14 10.48
CA LEU A 108 1.37 2.58 11.82
C LEU A 108 1.07 3.66 12.87
N ASP A 109 1.70 4.84 12.78
CA ASP A 109 1.42 5.96 13.69
C ASP A 109 -0.06 6.38 13.60
N LYS A 110 -0.59 6.52 12.38
CA LYS A 110 -2.02 6.80 12.13
C LYS A 110 -2.93 5.68 12.62
N MET A 111 -2.56 4.42 12.38
CA MET A 111 -3.33 3.29 12.87
C MET A 111 -3.30 3.24 14.40
N LYS A 112 -2.19 3.55 15.05
CA LYS A 112 -2.12 3.60 16.52
C LYS A 112 -3.08 4.63 17.11
N GLU A 113 -3.21 5.78 16.46
CA GLU A 113 -4.10 6.86 16.90
C GLU A 113 -5.58 6.53 16.65
N PHE A 114 -5.93 6.11 15.43
CA PHE A 114 -7.33 5.99 15.02
C PHE A 114 -7.86 4.55 14.92
N LEU A 115 -6.98 3.55 14.82
CA LEU A 115 -7.29 2.12 14.62
C LEU A 115 -6.39 1.21 15.50
N PRO A 116 -6.32 1.41 16.83
CA PRO A 116 -5.27 0.82 17.68
C PRO A 116 -5.28 -0.72 17.71
N LEU A 117 -6.45 -1.35 17.55
CA LEU A 117 -6.55 -2.80 17.44
C LEU A 117 -5.88 -3.33 16.17
N GLU A 118 -5.97 -2.57 15.08
CA GLU A 118 -5.40 -2.92 13.79
C GLU A 118 -3.88 -2.74 13.78
N GLU A 119 -3.39 -1.68 14.42
CA GLU A 119 -1.95 -1.50 14.66
C GLU A 119 -1.38 -2.66 15.47
N LYS A 120 -2.02 -3.02 16.59
CA LYS A 120 -1.58 -4.14 17.43
C LYS A 120 -1.54 -5.46 16.65
N ALA A 121 -2.55 -5.70 15.82
CA ALA A 121 -2.57 -6.90 14.98
C ALA A 121 -1.43 -6.90 13.95
N CYS A 122 -1.07 -5.74 13.39
CA CYS A 122 0.10 -5.62 12.51
C CYS A 122 1.42 -5.85 13.24
N GLU A 123 1.58 -5.28 14.43
CA GLU A 123 2.76 -5.52 15.28
C GLU A 123 2.94 -7.00 15.59
N MET A 124 1.85 -7.73 15.88
CA MET A 124 1.89 -9.16 16.15
C MET A 124 2.20 -9.98 14.89
N LEU A 125 1.57 -9.65 13.75
CA LEU A 125 1.74 -10.39 12.50
C LEU A 125 3.16 -10.28 11.94
N TRP A 126 3.76 -9.08 12.05
CA TRP A 126 5.04 -8.76 11.42
C TRP A 126 6.18 -8.60 12.42
N GLU A 127 6.00 -9.02 13.68
CA GLU A 127 6.95 -8.83 14.77
C GLU A 127 8.40 -9.09 14.37
N PRO A 128 8.76 -10.23 13.74
CA PRO A 128 10.16 -10.51 13.45
C PRO A 128 10.80 -9.50 12.49
N VAL A 129 10.03 -9.06 11.48
CA VAL A 129 10.51 -8.09 10.49
C VAL A 129 10.54 -6.69 11.08
N TYR A 130 9.49 -6.31 11.80
CA TYR A 130 9.38 -4.99 12.41
C TYR A 130 10.46 -4.76 13.47
N SER A 131 10.78 -5.78 14.26
CA SER A 131 11.88 -5.74 15.24
C SER A 131 13.22 -5.50 14.55
N GLU A 132 13.51 -6.16 13.43
CA GLU A 132 14.72 -5.92 12.63
C GLU A 132 14.74 -4.53 11.98
N TYR A 133 13.60 -4.07 11.46
CA TYR A 133 13.45 -2.73 10.89
C TYR A 133 13.76 -1.66 11.94
N ARG A 134 13.23 -1.81 13.15
CA ARG A 134 13.54 -0.91 14.28
C ARG A 134 15.00 -1.00 14.70
N ARG A 135 15.57 -2.20 14.81
CA ARG A 135 16.99 -2.42 15.17
C ARG A 135 17.91 -1.66 14.21
N LEU A 136 17.62 -1.73 12.92
CA LEU A 136 18.41 -1.11 11.85
C LEU A 136 18.03 0.34 11.58
N GLY A 137 16.88 0.82 12.07
CA GLY A 137 16.34 2.13 11.72
C GLY A 137 15.90 2.22 10.26
N TYR A 138 15.44 1.11 9.67
CA TYR A 138 15.02 1.02 8.27
C TYR A 138 13.49 0.92 8.21
N ARG A 139 12.83 1.89 7.56
CA ARG A 139 11.35 2.06 7.46
C ARG A 139 10.59 2.27 8.76
N LEU A 140 11.07 1.74 9.88
CA LEU A 140 10.56 2.01 11.23
C LEU A 140 11.64 2.71 12.06
N LYS A 141 11.21 3.68 12.86
CA LYS A 141 12.07 4.42 13.78
C LYS A 141 12.55 3.48 14.89
N LYS A 142 13.82 3.64 15.31
CA LYS A 142 14.33 3.00 16.53
C LYS A 142 13.42 3.38 17.69
N LYS A 143 13.06 2.41 18.55
CA LYS A 143 12.39 2.75 19.81
C LYS A 143 13.33 3.67 20.58
N SER A 144 12.91 4.90 20.82
CA SER A 144 13.63 5.80 21.71
C SER A 144 13.56 5.20 23.11
N ASN A 145 14.71 5.01 23.76
CA ASN A 145 14.78 4.78 25.21
C ASN A 145 14.40 6.05 25.99
N GLN A 146 13.35 6.75 25.57
CA GLN A 146 12.76 7.79 26.39
C GLN A 146 11.86 7.09 27.40
N ILE A 147 12.43 6.82 28.57
CA ILE A 147 11.70 6.70 29.82
C ILE A 147 10.74 7.90 29.83
N SER A 148 9.43 7.67 29.82
CA SER A 148 8.50 8.79 29.95
C SER A 148 8.74 9.40 31.33
N LEU A 149 8.57 10.71 31.49
CA LEU A 149 8.69 11.36 32.80
C LEU A 149 7.76 10.72 33.87
N PHE A 150 6.77 9.94 33.43
CA PHE A 150 5.84 9.17 34.25
C PHE A 150 6.33 7.78 34.67
N ASP A 151 7.40 7.26 34.07
CA ASP A 151 8.03 5.99 34.46
C ASP A 151 9.03 6.17 35.62
N TYR A 152 9.30 7.42 36.04
CA TYR A 152 10.06 7.73 37.24
C TYR A 152 9.16 7.55 38.47
N LYS A 153 9.05 6.32 38.97
CA LYS A 153 8.65 6.11 40.37
C LYS A 153 9.84 6.56 41.23
N GLY A 154 9.76 7.78 41.76
CA GLY A 154 10.63 8.21 42.84
C GLY A 154 10.41 7.29 44.05
N GLU A 155 11.53 6.75 44.54
CA GLU A 155 11.77 6.02 45.80
C GLU A 155 10.70 5.03 46.29
#